data_AF-G0GDN1-F1
#
_entry.id   AF-G0GDN1-F1
#
_cell.length_a   1.000
_cell.length_b   1.000
_cell.length_c   1.000
_cell.angle_alpha   90.00
_cell.angle_beta   90.00
_cell.angle_gamma   90.00
#
_symmetry.space_group_name_H-M   'P 1'
#
loop_
_entity.id
_entity.type
_entity.pdbx_description
1 polymer ?
#
loop_
_entity_poly.entity_id
_entity_poly.type
_entity_poly.pdbx_seq_one_letter_code
_entity_poly.pdbx_strand_id
1 'polypeptide(L)' 'MFLLNDKERLALYILLRRHEEELDPVLSRVKHRMEKWLFERLSIEEMSDVERVYLALKEGEQL' A
#
# COMPACT_ATOMS: atom_id res chain seq x y z
N MET A 1 7.71 -15.59 -9.80
CA MET A 1 7.89 -14.27 -9.17
C MET A 1 6.60 -13.50 -9.39
N PHE A 2 5.74 -13.35 -8.39
CA PHE A 2 4.49 -12.61 -8.56
C PHE A 2 4.81 -11.12 -8.65
N LEU A 3 4.59 -10.52 -9.82
CA LEU A 3 4.71 -9.08 -10.03
C LEU A 3 3.37 -8.46 -9.68
N LEU A 4 3.29 -7.85 -8.49
CA LEU A 4 2.14 -7.03 -8.12
C LEU A 4 2.18 -5.72 -8.90
N ASN A 5 1.06 -5.32 -9.48
CA ASN A 5 0.86 -3.98 -10.03
C ASN A 5 0.69 -2.94 -8.90
N ASP A 6 0.64 -1.65 -9.24
CA ASP A 6 0.62 -0.59 -8.23
C ASP A 6 -0.63 -0.62 -7.33
N LYS A 7 -1.79 -1.03 -7.87
CA LYS A 7 -3.03 -1.17 -7.09
C LYS A 7 -2.94 -2.33 -6.10
N GLU A 8 -2.42 -3.47 -6.56
CA GLU A 8 -2.20 -4.65 -5.72
C GLU A 8 -1.18 -4.36 -4.61
N ARG A 9 -0.15 -3.55 -4.90
CA ARG A 9 0.80 -3.07 -3.88
C ARG A 9 0.12 -2.16 -2.86
N LEU A 10 -0.68 -1.18 -3.29
CA LEU A 10 -1.41 -0.32 -2.35
C LEU A 10 -2.37 -1.16 -1.48
N ALA A 11 -3.14 -2.06 -2.08
CA ALA A 11 -4.07 -2.93 -1.37
C ALA A 11 -3.36 -3.80 -0.32
N LEU A 12 -2.24 -4.41 -0.69
CA LEU A 12 -1.45 -5.22 0.24
C LEU A 12 -0.83 -4.35 1.36
N TYR A 13 -0.35 -3.14 1.07
CA TYR A 13 0.15 -2.25 2.10
C TYR A 13 -0.95 -1.88 3.10
N ILE A 14 -2.15 -1.50 2.61
CA ILE A 14 -3.31 -1.18 3.45
C ILE A 14 -3.68 -2.38 4.33
N LEU A 15 -3.69 -3.59 3.77
CA LEU A 15 -3.95 -4.80 4.53
C LEU A 15 -2.93 -5.00 5.65
N LEU A 16 -1.63 -4.93 5.32
CA LEU A 16 -0.56 -5.10 6.31
C LEU A 16 -0.58 -4.01 7.38
N ARG A 17 -0.91 -2.77 7.01
CA ARG A 17 -1.02 -1.64 7.96
C ARG A 17 -2.16 -1.86 8.96
N ARG A 18 -3.30 -2.41 8.53
CA ARG A 18 -4.46 -2.67 9.41
C ARG A 18 -4.22 -3.78 10.43
N HIS A 19 -3.33 -4.72 10.11
CA HIS A 19 -2.99 -5.87 10.96
C HIS A 19 -1.57 -5.78 11.51
N GLU A 20 -1.04 -4.57 11.71
CA GLU A 20 0.37 -4.35 12.08
C GLU A 20 0.79 -5.12 13.34
N GLU A 21 -0.08 -5.20 14.34
CA GLU A 21 0.17 -5.89 15.61
C GLU A 21 0.26 -7.42 15.46
N GLU A 22 -0.26 -7.97 14.36
CA GLU A 22 -0.33 -9.41 14.08
C GLU A 22 0.78 -9.87 13.12
N LEU A 23 1.58 -8.94 12.59
CA LEU A 23 2.59 -9.26 11.58
C LEU A 23 3.79 -10.01 12.18
N ASP A 24 4.12 -11.14 11.57
CA ASP A 24 5.40 -11.79 11.83
C ASP A 24 6.59 -10.93 11.33
N PRO A 25 7.85 -11.23 11.73
CA PRO A 25 9.01 -10.46 11.30
C PRO A 25 9.28 -10.43 9.79
N VAL A 26 8.76 -11.39 9.02
CA VAL A 26 8.87 -11.41 7.56
C VAL A 26 7.87 -10.42 6.96
N LEU A 27 6.61 -10.47 7.39
CA LEU A 27 5.55 -9.56 6.95
C LEU A 27 5.82 -8.11 7.36
N SER A 28 6.35 -7.87 8.56
CA SER A 28 6.79 -6.54 8.99
C SER A 28 7.87 -5.96 8.08
N ARG A 29 8.82 -6.79 7.61
CA ARG A 29 9.82 -6.36 6.63
C ARG A 29 9.23 -6.10 5.25
N VAL A 30 8.21 -6.86 4.84
CA VAL A 30 7.46 -6.60 3.61
C VAL A 30 6.77 -5.24 3.71
N LYS A 31 5.99 -5.01 4.77
CA LYS A 31 5.31 -3.73 5.04
C LYS A 31 6.29 -2.56 4.97
N HIS A 32 7.43 -2.65 5.65
CA HIS A 32 8.41 -1.57 5.68
C HIS A 32 9.04 -1.27 4.29
N ARG A 33 9.28 -2.29 3.47
CA ARG A 33 9.74 -2.06 2.08
C ARG A 33 8.68 -1.38 1.23
N MET A 34 7.42 -1.77 1.40
CA MET A 34 6.29 -1.15 0.69
C MET A 34 6.10 0.30 1.13
N GLU A 35 6.24 0.57 2.42
CA GLU A 35 6.16 1.91 2.97
C GLU A 35 7.22 2.84 2.37
N LYS A 36 8.49 2.40 2.30
CA LYS A 36 9.54 3.15 1.59
C LYS A 36 9.19 3.40 0.13
N TRP A 37 8.71 2.37 -0.57
CA TRP A 37 8.32 2.48 -1.96
C TRP A 37 7.17 3.48 -2.18
N LEU A 38 6.21 3.55 -1.25
CA LEU A 38 5.10 4.51 -1.27
C LEU A 38 5.57 5.94 -0.94
N PHE A 39 6.45 6.12 0.05
CA PHE A 39 7.01 7.44 0.39
C PHE A 39 7.80 8.08 -0.76
N GLU A 40 8.37 7.29 -1.65
CA GLU A 40 9.05 7.79 -2.86
C GLU A 40 8.08 8.27 -3.95
N ARG A 41 6.79 7.91 -3.87
CA ARG A 41 5.79 8.08 -4.94
C ARG A 41 4.61 8.96 -4.55
N LEU A 42 4.26 8.95 -3.28
CA LEU A 42 3.15 9.69 -2.72
C LEU A 42 3.68 10.92 -1.97
N SER A 43 2.95 12.01 -2.08
CA SER A 43 3.12 13.15 -1.19
C SER A 43 2.80 12.77 0.25
N ILE A 44 3.24 13.60 1.21
CA ILE A 44 2.93 13.41 2.62
C ILE A 44 1.41 13.35 2.85
N GLU A 45 0.64 14.18 2.14
CA GLU A 45 -0.82 14.19 2.23
C GLU A 45 -1.42 12.87 1.72
N GLU A 46 -1.00 12.40 0.55
CA GLU A 46 -1.44 11.12 -0.01
C GLU A 46 -1.06 9.93 0.86
N MET A 47 0.10 9.98 1.51
CA MET A 47 0.51 8.94 2.45
C MET A 47 -0.31 8.96 3.74
N SER A 48 -0.75 10.14 4.18
CA SER A 48 -1.60 10.27 5.38
C SER A 48 -2.99 9.66 5.18
N ASP A 49 -3.47 9.64 3.94
CA ASP A 49 -4.75 9.04 3.52
C ASP A 49 -4.56 8.14 2.29
N VAL A 50 -3.77 7.07 2.48
CA VAL A 50 -3.44 6.11 1.42
C VAL A 50 -4.66 5.32 0.95
N GLU A 51 -5.66 5.14 1.81
CA GLU A 51 -6.95 4.53 1.45
C GLU A 51 -7.70 5.36 0.41
N ARG A 52 -7.70 6.70 0.51
CA ARG A 52 -8.26 7.59 -0.52
C ARG A 52 -7.55 7.44 -1.86
N VAL A 53 -6.22 7.31 -1.85
CA VAL A 53 -5.43 7.08 -3.07
C VAL A 53 -5.83 5.75 -3.72
N TYR A 54 -6.00 4.70 -2.93
CA TYR A 54 -6.46 3.41 -3.43
C TYR A 54 -7.87 3.47 -4.04
N LEU A 55 -8.80 4.20 -3.43
CA LEU A 55 -10.15 4.38 -3.95
C LEU A 55 -10.17 5.16 -5.27
N ALA A 56 -9.41 6.26 -5.37
CA ALA A 56 -9.29 7.03 -6.60
C ALA A 56 -8.75 6.17 -7.77
N LEU A 57 -7.78 5.30 -7.47
CA LEU A 57 -7.26 4.34 -8.43
C LEU A 57 -8.32 3.32 -8.86
N LYS A 58 -9.16 2.84 -7.94
CA LYS A 58 -10.27 1.92 -8.24
C LYS A 58 -11.35 2.56 -9.13
N GLU A 59 -11.68 3.83 -8.89
CA GLU A 59 -12.72 4.56 -9.65
C GLU A 59 -12.26 4.89 -11.09
N GLY A 60 -10.97 5.17 -11.28
CA GLY A 60 -10.39 5.37 -12.62
C GLY A 60 -10.39 4.14 -13.55
N GLU A 61 -10.87 2.99 -13.07
CA GLU A 61 -11.01 1.72 -13.82
C GLU A 61 -12.43 1.47 -14.34
N GLN A 62 -13.39 2.36 -14.10
CA GLN A 62 -14.79 2.23 -14.57
C GLN A 62 -15.07 2.81 -15.98
N LEU A 63 -14.10 2.76 -16.92
CA LEU A 63 -14.33 3.12 -18.33
C LEU A 63 -14.10 1.93 -19.26
#